data_AF-A0A3D9KZ64-F1
#
_entry.id   AF-A0A3D9KZ64-F1
#
_cell.length_a   1.000
_cell.length_b   1.000
_cell.length_c   1.000
_cell.angle_alpha   90.00
_cell.angle_beta   90.00
_cell.angle_gamma   90.00
#
_symmetry.space_group_name_H-M   'P 1'
#
loop_
_entity.id
_entity.type
_entity.pdbx_description
1 polymer ?
#
loop_
_entity_poly.entity_id
_entity_poly.type
_entity_poly.pdbx_seq_one_letter_code
_entity_poly.pdbx_strand_id
1 'polypeptide(L)'
;MKRFNQLNVVLQWFVSLSFGILLLLLSFYWIQTVSESKIWMVLIFLMVPIIQFLITPLFTVLNLYTYYSPMVVSFGNNKRYIDLHNGTSFDYLMDMSHVKPGIAWRNKMLHNYLSALLKIIHQMEHEGLSNHTTIRGSSYFLSQRSGEKLGFKVSNASLLEKLNIALNYLDLIWMYSLTNGKLTFPNLRTISTVSTSGSELITRKQRIMDLVNRLESTASR
;
A
#
# COMPACT_ATOMS: atom_id res chain seq x y z
N MET A 1 2.91 14.94 1.17
CA MET A 1 1.70 14.75 2.02
C MET A 1 0.59 14.19 1.15
N LYS A 2 -0.30 13.37 1.71
CA LYS A 2 -1.42 12.74 0.97
C LYS A 2 -2.48 13.80 0.62
N ARG A 3 -2.97 13.83 -0.63
CA ARG A 3 -3.94 14.84 -1.10
C ARG A 3 -5.27 14.83 -0.36
N PHE A 4 -5.78 13.66 0.01
CA PHE A 4 -7.02 13.56 0.79
C PHE A 4 -6.93 14.33 2.12
N ASN A 5 -5.76 14.30 2.78
CA ASN A 5 -5.53 15.00 4.05
C ASN A 5 -5.38 16.52 3.88
N GLN A 6 -5.29 17.02 2.64
CA GLN A 6 -5.24 18.46 2.33
C GLN A 6 -6.64 19.06 2.16
N LEU A 7 -7.67 18.23 2.03
CA LEU A 7 -9.05 18.70 1.99
C LEU A 7 -9.46 19.27 3.36
N ASN A 8 -10.45 20.16 3.37
CA ASN A 8 -11.06 20.59 4.61
C ASN A 8 -11.62 19.38 5.38
N VAL A 9 -11.46 19.36 6.70
CA VAL A 9 -11.93 18.29 7.60
C VAL A 9 -13.41 17.94 7.38
N VAL A 10 -14.27 18.94 7.16
CA VAL A 10 -15.70 18.73 6.86
C VAL A 10 -15.87 17.92 5.57
N LEU A 11 -15.09 18.25 4.53
CA LEU A 11 -15.13 17.53 3.25
C LEU A 11 -14.57 16.11 3.38
N GLN A 12 -13.52 15.92 4.19
CA GLN A 12 -12.97 14.58 4.46
C GLN A 12 -14.03 13.67 5.11
N TRP A 13 -14.73 14.16 6.14
CA TRP A 13 -15.81 13.43 6.78
C TRP A 13 -17.00 13.20 5.85
N PHE A 14 -17.40 14.21 5.07
CA PHE A 14 -18.48 14.06 4.10
C PHE A 14 -18.19 12.94 3.09
N VAL A 15 -16.99 12.93 2.48
CA VAL A 15 -16.57 11.86 1.56
C VAL A 15 -16.54 10.51 2.27
N SER A 16 -15.97 10.45 3.48
CA SER A 16 -15.84 9.22 4.24
C SER A 16 -17.18 8.59 4.62
N LEU A 17 -18.14 9.40 5.08
CA LEU A 17 -19.48 8.94 5.42
C LEU A 17 -20.27 8.55 4.18
N SER A 18 -20.20 9.34 3.10
CA SER A 18 -20.87 9.02 1.83
C SER A 18 -20.40 7.69 1.26
N PHE A 19 -19.08 7.47 1.24
CA PHE A 19 -18.50 6.20 0.77
C PHE A 19 -18.83 5.04 1.71
N GLY A 20 -18.81 5.27 3.02
CA GLY A 20 -19.22 4.28 4.02
C GLY A 20 -20.68 3.84 3.85
N ILE A 21 -21.61 4.77 3.63
CA ILE A 21 -23.03 4.46 3.36
C ILE A 21 -23.16 3.65 2.07
N LEU A 22 -22.50 4.08 0.99
CA LEU A 22 -22.51 3.35 -0.28
C LEU A 22 -21.99 1.92 -0.10
N LEU A 23 -20.89 1.74 0.64
CA LEU A 23 -20.33 0.44 0.95
C LEU A 23 -21.30 -0.46 1.71
N LEU A 24 -22.02 0.08 2.71
CA LEU A 24 -23.02 -0.66 3.47
C LEU A 24 -24.17 -1.13 2.56
N LEU A 25 -24.67 -0.25 1.68
CA LEU A 25 -25.73 -0.59 0.74
C LEU A 25 -25.30 -1.69 -0.25
N LEU A 26 -24.11 -1.56 -0.83
CA LEU A 26 -23.56 -2.57 -1.76
C LEU A 26 -23.32 -3.90 -1.06
N SER A 27 -22.77 -3.88 0.15
CA SER A 27 -22.51 -5.10 0.92
C SER A 27 -23.80 -5.79 1.33
N PHE A 28 -24.81 -5.04 1.77
CA PHE A 28 -26.13 -5.58 2.10
C PHE A 28 -26.77 -6.26 0.88
N TYR A 29 -26.79 -5.57 -0.27
CA TYR A 29 -27.33 -6.14 -1.50
C TYR A 29 -26.59 -7.40 -1.94
N TRP A 30 -25.25 -7.40 -1.88
CA TRP A 30 -24.45 -8.57 -2.22
C TRP A 30 -24.75 -9.76 -1.29
N ILE A 31 -24.86 -9.54 0.02
CA ILE A 31 -25.18 -10.60 0.98
C ILE A 31 -26.57 -11.18 0.74
N GLN A 32 -27.58 -10.33 0.44
CA GLN A 32 -28.92 -10.79 0.06
C GLN A 32 -28.87 -11.65 -1.21
N THR A 33 -28.13 -11.21 -2.22
CA THR A 33 -28.00 -11.95 -3.48
C THR A 33 -27.30 -13.30 -3.27
N VAL A 34 -26.29 -13.35 -2.40
CA VAL A 34 -25.60 -14.60 -2.01
C VAL A 34 -26.51 -15.54 -1.22
N SER A 35 -27.41 -15.01 -0.39
CA SER A 35 -28.35 -15.82 0.39
C SER A 35 -29.40 -16.49 -0.51
N GLU A 36 -29.81 -15.82 -1.59
CA GLU A 36 -30.67 -16.38 -2.63
C GLU A 36 -29.96 -17.46 -3.45
N SER A 37 -28.68 -17.23 -3.82
CA SER A 37 -27.88 -18.22 -4.52
C SER A 37 -26.39 -18.09 -4.26
N LYS A 38 -25.79 -19.20 -3.83
CA LYS A 38 -24.36 -19.32 -3.52
C LYS A 38 -23.43 -19.04 -4.72
N ILE A 39 -23.94 -19.11 -5.96
CA ILE A 39 -23.13 -18.80 -7.15
C ILE A 39 -22.57 -17.37 -7.09
N TRP A 40 -23.31 -16.44 -6.46
CA TRP A 40 -22.93 -15.04 -6.34
C TRP A 40 -21.77 -14.79 -5.37
N MET A 41 -21.31 -15.81 -4.64
CA MET A 41 -20.06 -15.71 -3.85
C MET A 41 -18.85 -15.42 -4.75
N VAL A 42 -18.90 -15.79 -6.04
CA VAL A 42 -17.82 -15.49 -7.00
C VAL A 42 -17.59 -13.98 -7.15
N LEU A 43 -18.59 -13.13 -6.86
CA LEU A 43 -18.42 -11.68 -6.87
C LEU A 43 -17.47 -11.16 -5.79
N ILE A 44 -17.02 -12.00 -4.85
CA ILE A 44 -16.00 -11.61 -3.86
C ILE A 44 -14.73 -11.02 -4.51
N PHE A 45 -14.33 -11.52 -5.68
CA PHE A 45 -13.17 -11.01 -6.42
C PHE A 45 -13.38 -9.59 -6.95
N LEU A 46 -14.63 -9.14 -7.11
CA LEU A 46 -14.98 -7.78 -7.46
C LEU A 46 -15.25 -6.92 -6.21
N MET A 47 -15.92 -7.51 -5.22
CA MET A 47 -16.33 -6.82 -4.00
C MET A 47 -15.15 -6.45 -3.13
N VAL A 48 -14.09 -7.25 -3.04
CA VAL A 48 -12.90 -6.93 -2.22
C VAL A 48 -12.24 -5.61 -2.65
N PRO A 49 -11.90 -5.39 -3.94
CA PRO A 49 -11.43 -4.09 -4.43
C PRO A 49 -12.40 -2.93 -4.14
N ILE A 50 -13.70 -3.14 -4.33
CA ILE A 50 -14.73 -2.12 -4.05
C ILE A 50 -14.75 -1.76 -2.56
N ILE A 51 -14.71 -2.76 -1.68
CA ILE A 51 -14.65 -2.58 -0.23
C ILE A 51 -13.42 -1.76 0.14
N GLN A 52 -12.24 -2.14 -0.35
CA GLN A 52 -11.00 -1.41 -0.05
C GLN A 52 -11.04 0.03 -0.54
N PHE A 53 -11.50 0.27 -1.77
CA PHE A 53 -11.64 1.62 -2.32
C PHE A 53 -12.58 2.48 -1.46
N LEU A 54 -13.78 1.99 -1.15
CA LEU A 54 -14.79 2.75 -0.44
C LEU A 54 -14.49 2.94 1.05
N ILE A 55 -13.84 1.97 1.71
CA ILE A 55 -13.53 2.07 3.14
C ILE A 55 -12.32 2.96 3.43
N THR A 56 -11.42 3.16 2.44
CA THR A 56 -10.15 3.87 2.64
C THR A 56 -10.27 5.27 3.24
N PRO A 57 -11.19 6.14 2.78
CA PRO A 57 -11.36 7.47 3.37
C PRO A 57 -11.74 7.38 4.86
N LEU A 58 -12.69 6.49 5.19
CA LEU A 58 -13.14 6.28 6.57
C LEU A 58 -11.99 5.78 7.47
N PHE A 59 -11.24 4.79 7.01
CA PHE A 59 -10.08 4.28 7.75
C PHE A 59 -8.97 5.33 7.90
N THR A 60 -8.87 6.27 6.96
CA THR A 60 -7.92 7.39 7.04
C THR A 60 -8.37 8.39 8.11
N VAL A 61 -9.63 8.85 8.11
CA VAL A 61 -10.11 9.84 9.10
C VAL A 61 -10.22 9.27 10.53
N LEU A 62 -10.43 7.95 10.66
CA LEU A 62 -10.45 7.25 11.95
C LEU A 62 -9.04 6.90 12.47
N ASN A 63 -7.97 7.22 11.73
CA ASN A 63 -6.59 6.85 12.05
C ASN A 63 -6.37 5.32 12.21
N LEU A 64 -7.16 4.50 11.52
CA LEU A 64 -6.93 3.05 11.43
C LEU A 64 -5.78 2.73 10.45
N TYR A 65 -5.56 3.62 9.49
CA TYR A 65 -4.41 3.60 8.60
C TYR A 65 -3.32 4.56 9.07
N THR A 66 -2.10 4.05 9.19
CA THR A 66 -0.90 4.85 9.44
C THR A 66 -0.11 5.00 8.14
N TYR A 67 -0.06 6.22 7.60
CA TYR A 67 0.65 6.51 6.36
C TYR A 67 2.09 6.92 6.63
N TYR A 68 3.03 6.20 6.02
CA TYR A 68 4.47 6.54 6.06
C TYR A 68 4.89 7.39 4.86
N SER A 69 4.16 7.29 3.76
CA SER A 69 4.18 8.21 2.62
C SER A 69 2.80 8.16 1.94
N PRO A 70 2.48 9.03 0.96
CA PRO A 70 1.18 9.00 0.30
C PRO A 70 0.75 7.60 -0.20
N MET A 71 1.69 6.80 -0.71
CA MET A 71 1.42 5.46 -1.27
C MET A 71 1.85 4.29 -0.37
N VAL A 72 2.21 4.55 0.90
CA VAL A 72 2.69 3.50 1.81
C VAL A 72 1.98 3.61 3.14
N VAL A 73 1.27 2.53 3.48
CA VAL A 73 0.37 2.48 4.62
C VAL A 73 0.56 1.19 5.41
N SER A 74 0.37 1.25 6.72
CA SER A 74 0.11 0.08 7.56
C SER A 74 -1.29 0.13 8.13
N PHE A 75 -1.88 -1.05 8.34
CA PHE A 75 -3.15 -1.19 9.03
C PHE A 75 -2.91 -1.54 10.51
N GLY A 76 -3.49 -0.75 11.41
CA GLY A 76 -3.32 -0.91 12.84
C GLY A 76 -1.96 -0.43 13.37
N ASN A 77 -1.86 -0.38 14.70
CA ASN A 77 -0.66 0.02 15.42
C ASN A 77 -0.12 -1.17 16.22
N ASN A 78 0.90 -1.84 15.69
CA ASN A 78 1.64 -2.86 16.43
C ASN A 78 3.08 -2.40 16.64
N LYS A 79 3.50 -2.26 17.90
CA LYS A 79 4.87 -1.83 18.25
C LYS A 79 5.94 -2.87 17.89
N ARG A 80 5.55 -4.11 17.59
CA ARG A 80 6.46 -5.20 17.23
C ARG A 80 6.62 -5.40 15.73
N TYR A 81 5.58 -5.11 14.95
CA TYR A 81 5.56 -5.32 13.50
C TYR A 81 4.94 -4.11 12.80
N ILE A 82 5.64 -3.59 11.79
CA ILE A 82 5.07 -2.64 10.84
C ILE A 82 4.90 -3.37 9.52
N ASP A 83 3.66 -3.72 9.18
CA ASP A 83 3.31 -4.34 7.92
C ASP A 83 3.02 -3.25 6.89
N LEU A 84 3.97 -3.04 5.98
CA LEU A 84 3.89 -2.07 4.90
C LEU A 84 3.13 -2.64 3.72
N HIS A 85 2.12 -1.88 3.31
CA HIS A 85 1.30 -2.14 2.13
C HIS A 85 1.35 -0.94 1.19
N ASN A 86 1.00 -1.19 -0.07
CA ASN A 86 0.70 -0.12 -1.01
C ASN A 86 -0.57 0.59 -0.55
N GLY A 87 -0.67 1.88 -0.91
CA GLY A 87 -1.95 2.58 -0.88
C GLY A 87 -3.01 1.83 -1.69
N THR A 88 -4.27 2.03 -1.34
CA THR A 88 -5.39 1.39 -2.03
C THR A 88 -5.68 2.09 -3.36
N SER A 89 -6.57 1.53 -4.16
CA SER A 89 -7.06 2.13 -5.41
C SER A 89 -7.59 3.57 -5.22
N PHE A 90 -8.12 3.89 -4.04
CA PHE A 90 -8.51 5.25 -3.67
C PHE A 90 -7.30 6.17 -3.60
N ASP A 91 -6.23 5.74 -2.94
CA ASP A 91 -5.01 6.53 -2.80
C ASP A 91 -4.38 6.81 -4.16
N TYR A 92 -4.31 5.79 -5.02
CA TYR A 92 -3.81 5.96 -6.39
C TYR A 92 -4.64 6.95 -7.20
N LEU A 93 -5.97 6.93 -7.09
CA LEU A 93 -6.82 7.92 -7.75
C LEU A 93 -6.48 9.33 -7.26
N MET A 94 -6.28 9.51 -5.96
CA MET A 94 -6.01 10.82 -5.37
C MET A 94 -4.60 11.33 -5.72
N ASP A 95 -3.58 10.50 -5.51
CA ASP A 95 -2.18 10.93 -5.48
C ASP A 95 -1.36 10.51 -6.70
N MET A 96 -1.84 9.60 -7.55
CA MET A 96 -1.09 9.09 -8.71
C MET A 96 -1.79 9.32 -10.06
N SER A 97 -3.06 9.72 -10.09
CA SER A 97 -3.85 9.92 -11.33
C SER A 97 -3.24 10.84 -12.39
N HIS A 98 -2.35 11.75 -11.98
CA HIS A 98 -1.66 12.70 -12.88
C HIS A 98 -0.29 12.20 -13.35
N VAL A 99 0.15 11.04 -12.88
CA VAL A 99 1.46 10.46 -13.20
C VAL A 99 1.33 9.58 -14.44
N LYS A 100 2.19 9.79 -15.44
CA LYS A 100 2.18 8.97 -16.65
C LYS A 100 2.53 7.51 -16.33
N PRO A 101 1.79 6.52 -16.89
CA PRO A 101 2.13 5.11 -16.76
C PRO A 101 3.56 4.79 -17.24
N GLY A 102 4.17 3.74 -16.69
CA GLY A 102 5.51 3.29 -17.01
C GLY A 102 6.59 3.89 -16.09
N ILE A 103 7.66 4.43 -16.67
CA ILE A 103 8.86 4.83 -15.91
C ILE A 103 8.54 5.92 -14.86
N ALA A 104 7.75 6.93 -15.21
CA ALA A 104 7.37 8.00 -14.29
C ALA A 104 6.58 7.46 -13.09
N TRP A 105 5.60 6.59 -13.35
CA TRP A 105 4.84 5.89 -12.31
C TRP A 105 5.74 5.07 -11.40
N ARG A 106 6.61 4.24 -11.97
CA ARG A 106 7.55 3.40 -11.22
C ARG A 106 8.48 4.23 -10.34
N ASN A 107 9.03 5.32 -10.86
CA ASN A 107 9.92 6.19 -10.11
C ASN A 107 9.18 6.88 -8.96
N LYS A 108 7.94 7.33 -9.19
CA LYS A 108 7.11 7.93 -8.15
C LYS A 108 6.73 6.94 -7.05
N MET A 109 6.41 5.70 -7.41
CA MET A 109 6.19 4.63 -6.43
C MET A 109 7.45 4.33 -5.62
N LEU A 110 8.60 4.19 -6.28
CA LEU A 110 9.87 3.95 -5.60
C LEU A 110 10.23 5.10 -4.64
N HIS A 111 10.01 6.34 -5.06
CA HIS A 111 10.18 7.51 -4.19
C HIS A 111 9.31 7.40 -2.93
N ASN A 112 8.00 7.10 -3.08
CA ASN A 112 7.11 6.90 -1.94
C ASN A 112 7.59 5.76 -1.00
N TYR A 113 8.11 4.66 -1.54
CA TYR A 113 8.67 3.57 -0.73
C TYR A 113 9.89 4.01 0.06
N LEU A 114 10.85 4.66 -0.59
CA LEU A 114 12.07 5.12 0.07
C LEU A 114 11.76 6.20 1.12
N SER A 115 10.86 7.15 0.82
CA SER A 115 10.41 8.15 1.78
C SER A 115 9.72 7.54 2.99
N ALA A 116 8.93 6.47 2.80
CA ALA A 116 8.31 5.75 3.90
C ALA A 116 9.36 5.10 4.82
N LEU A 117 10.39 4.46 4.24
CA LEU A 117 11.49 3.88 5.02
C LEU A 117 12.26 4.96 5.80
N LEU A 118 12.53 6.12 5.19
CA LEU A 118 13.17 7.25 5.89
C LEU A 118 12.31 7.78 7.03
N LYS A 119 10.98 7.87 6.85
CA LYS A 119 10.08 8.25 7.93
C LYS A 119 10.11 7.24 9.07
N ILE A 120 10.11 5.94 8.78
CA ILE A 120 10.22 4.89 9.82
C ILE A 120 11.55 5.02 10.58
N ILE A 121 12.66 5.23 9.87
CA ILE A 121 13.98 5.45 10.49
C ILE A 121 13.94 6.67 11.41
N HIS A 122 13.38 7.80 10.95
CA HIS A 122 13.21 9.00 11.78
C HIS A 122 12.42 8.71 13.05
N GLN A 123 11.33 7.93 12.95
CA GLN A 123 10.52 7.55 14.10
C GLN A 123 11.28 6.68 15.11
N MET A 124 12.21 5.85 14.63
CA MET A 124 13.09 5.05 15.50
C MET A 124 14.14 5.91 16.21
N GLU A 125 14.75 6.85 15.48
CA GLU A 125 15.80 7.71 16.02
C GLU A 125 15.26 8.79 16.99
N HIS A 126 14.04 9.27 16.77
CA HIS A 126 13.55 10.49 17.44
C HIS A 126 12.18 10.35 18.12
N GLU A 127 11.33 9.40 17.74
CA GLU A 127 9.94 9.29 18.23
C GLU A 127 9.70 8.04 19.10
N GLY A 128 10.78 7.32 19.45
CA GLY A 128 10.74 6.19 20.38
C GLY A 128 10.19 4.88 19.80
N LEU A 129 10.12 4.75 18.47
CA LEU A 129 9.83 3.46 17.83
C LEU A 129 10.99 2.49 18.09
N SER A 130 10.70 1.28 18.57
CA SER A 130 11.75 0.34 18.98
C SER A 130 12.63 -0.08 17.79
N ASN A 131 13.95 -0.10 17.99
CA ASN A 131 14.91 -0.66 17.01
C ASN A 131 14.71 -2.16 16.75
N HIS A 132 13.96 -2.85 17.61
CA HIS A 132 13.59 -4.26 17.45
C HIS A 132 12.28 -4.46 16.68
N THR A 133 11.59 -3.37 16.33
CA THR A 133 10.41 -3.43 15.46
C THR A 133 10.80 -4.08 14.15
N THR A 134 10.03 -5.08 13.73
CA THR A 134 10.23 -5.74 12.44
C THR A 134 9.40 -5.01 11.39
N ILE A 135 10.06 -4.46 10.38
CA ILE A 135 9.40 -3.90 9.19
C ILE A 135 9.20 -5.03 8.21
N ARG A 136 7.96 -5.27 7.77
CA ARG A 136 7.62 -6.29 6.78
C ARG A 136 6.87 -5.66 5.61
N GLY A 137 6.93 -6.30 4.47
CA GLY A 137 6.12 -5.99 3.30
C GLY A 137 6.10 -7.21 2.38
N SER A 138 5.33 -7.16 1.31
CA SER A 138 5.36 -8.20 0.27
C SER A 138 6.27 -7.79 -0.90
N SER A 139 6.64 -8.72 -1.77
CA SER A 139 7.43 -8.41 -2.98
C SER A 139 6.69 -7.53 -3.99
N TYR A 140 5.40 -7.26 -3.76
CA TYR A 140 4.65 -6.19 -4.40
C TYR A 140 5.16 -4.78 -4.07
N PHE A 141 5.73 -4.63 -2.88
CA PHE A 141 6.28 -3.38 -2.36
C PHE A 141 7.72 -3.16 -2.85
N LEU A 142 8.56 -4.18 -2.74
CA LEU A 142 9.94 -4.16 -3.25
C LEU A 142 10.26 -5.49 -3.91
N SER A 143 10.81 -5.45 -5.13
CA SER A 143 11.35 -6.68 -5.74
C SER A 143 12.37 -7.32 -4.80
N GLN A 144 12.48 -8.64 -4.80
CA GLN A 144 13.44 -9.37 -3.96
C GLN A 144 14.85 -8.75 -4.03
N ARG A 145 15.35 -8.50 -5.25
CA ARG A 145 16.66 -7.87 -5.49
C ARG A 145 16.76 -6.46 -4.90
N SER A 146 15.69 -5.67 -4.94
CA SER A 146 15.67 -4.32 -4.36
C SER A 146 15.60 -4.39 -2.83
N GLY A 147 14.79 -5.30 -2.28
CA GLY A 147 14.66 -5.53 -0.84
C GLY A 147 15.99 -5.94 -0.22
N GLU A 148 16.67 -6.93 -0.80
CA GLU A 148 17.98 -7.41 -0.33
C GLU A 148 19.02 -6.27 -0.31
N LYS A 149 19.04 -5.41 -1.34
CA LYS A 149 19.91 -4.22 -1.39
C LYS A 149 19.62 -3.20 -0.29
N LEU A 150 18.41 -3.20 0.25
CA LEU A 150 17.94 -2.33 1.33
C LEU A 150 17.98 -3.02 2.70
N GLY A 151 18.60 -4.20 2.82
CA GLY A 151 18.74 -4.93 4.09
C GLY A 151 17.56 -5.85 4.43
N PHE A 152 16.59 -6.02 3.52
CA PHE A 152 15.48 -6.94 3.75
C PHE A 152 15.89 -8.38 3.45
N LYS A 153 15.46 -9.28 4.33
CA LYS A 153 15.48 -10.73 4.13
C LYS A 153 14.20 -11.17 3.45
N VAL A 154 14.32 -12.13 2.54
CA VAL A 154 13.18 -12.66 1.79
C VAL A 154 12.75 -13.99 2.37
N SER A 155 11.46 -14.14 2.59
CA SER A 155 10.81 -15.38 3.04
C SER A 155 9.62 -15.72 2.16
N ASN A 156 9.18 -16.98 2.21
CA ASN A 156 7.98 -17.40 1.49
C ASN A 156 6.73 -16.71 2.07
N ALA A 157 5.83 -16.26 1.20
CA ALA A 157 4.51 -15.79 1.61
C ALA A 157 3.68 -16.97 2.15
N SER A 158 3.01 -16.74 3.27
CA SER A 158 2.05 -17.65 3.87
C SER A 158 0.83 -17.89 2.97
N LEU A 159 0.07 -18.94 3.28
CA LEU A 159 -1.15 -19.28 2.53
C LEU A 159 -2.22 -18.18 2.65
N LEU A 160 -2.34 -17.55 3.82
CA LEU A 160 -3.26 -16.44 4.05
C LEU A 160 -2.86 -15.19 3.25
N GLU A 161 -1.57 -14.85 3.18
CA GLU A 161 -1.09 -13.75 2.34
C GLU A 161 -1.38 -14.02 0.86
N LYS A 162 -1.16 -15.25 0.38
CA LYS A 162 -1.49 -15.64 -1.00
C LYS A 162 -2.98 -15.53 -1.31
N LEU A 163 -3.85 -15.96 -0.39
CA LEU A 163 -5.30 -15.82 -0.53
C LEU A 163 -5.72 -14.35 -0.57
N ASN A 164 -5.19 -13.52 0.34
CA ASN A 164 -5.48 -12.09 0.35
C ASN A 164 -5.09 -11.44 -0.98
N ILE A 165 -3.94 -11.78 -1.52
CA ILE A 165 -3.47 -11.26 -2.81
C ILE A 165 -4.35 -11.75 -3.95
N ALA A 166 -4.80 -13.00 -3.93
CA ALA A 166 -5.71 -13.53 -4.95
C ALA A 166 -7.06 -12.79 -4.94
N LEU A 167 -7.60 -12.46 -3.76
CA LEU A 167 -8.82 -11.64 -3.64
C LEU A 167 -8.63 -10.21 -4.18
N ASN A 168 -7.39 -9.69 -4.11
CA ASN A 168 -7.00 -8.38 -4.63
C ASN A 168 -6.47 -8.43 -6.06
N TYR A 169 -6.66 -9.53 -6.80
CA TYR A 169 -6.00 -9.71 -8.10
C TYR A 169 -6.37 -8.63 -9.12
N LEU A 170 -7.63 -8.18 -9.11
CA LEU A 170 -8.07 -7.09 -9.99
C LEU A 170 -7.31 -5.79 -9.70
N ASP A 171 -7.11 -5.47 -8.41
CA ASP A 171 -6.34 -4.29 -8.04
C ASP A 171 -4.89 -4.38 -8.51
N LEU A 172 -4.31 -5.56 -8.35
CA LEU A 172 -2.94 -5.82 -8.77
C LEU A 172 -2.77 -5.73 -10.28
N ILE A 173 -3.75 -6.17 -11.08
CA ILE A 173 -3.68 -6.07 -12.55
C ILE A 173 -3.51 -4.61 -12.98
N TRP A 174 -4.39 -3.71 -12.55
CA TRP A 174 -4.32 -2.33 -13.03
C TRP A 174 -3.10 -1.61 -12.45
N MET A 175 -2.74 -1.86 -11.19
CA MET A 175 -1.53 -1.29 -10.57
C MET A 175 -0.24 -1.73 -11.29
N TYR A 176 -0.14 -3.02 -11.65
CA TYR A 176 0.99 -3.53 -12.44
C TYR A 176 0.99 -2.95 -13.84
N SER A 177 -0.19 -2.83 -14.43
CA SER A 177 -0.32 -2.30 -15.78
C SER A 177 0.15 -0.85 -15.85
N LEU A 178 -0.20 -0.03 -14.86
CA LEU A 178 0.27 1.36 -14.76
C LEU A 178 1.76 1.44 -14.46
N THR A 179 2.28 0.57 -13.57
CA THR A 179 3.72 0.53 -13.26
C THR A 179 4.57 0.13 -14.48
N ASN A 180 4.07 -0.76 -15.32
CA ASN A 180 4.77 -1.24 -16.52
C ASN A 180 4.44 -0.43 -17.79
N GLY A 181 3.42 0.44 -17.75
CA GLY A 181 2.95 1.21 -18.89
C GLY A 181 2.21 0.40 -19.96
N LYS A 182 1.83 -0.85 -19.65
CA LYS A 182 1.12 -1.77 -20.54
C LYS A 182 0.32 -2.79 -19.73
N LEU A 183 -0.76 -3.33 -20.29
CA LEU A 183 -1.54 -4.38 -19.63
C LEU A 183 -0.61 -5.52 -19.18
N THR A 184 -0.57 -5.76 -17.87
CA THR A 184 0.36 -6.70 -17.25
C THR A 184 -0.36 -7.50 -16.18
N PHE A 185 -0.27 -8.82 -16.30
CA PHE A 185 -0.87 -9.75 -15.34
C PHE A 185 0.17 -10.16 -14.29
N PRO A 186 -0.07 -9.88 -13.00
CA PRO A 186 0.86 -10.24 -11.93
C PRO A 186 1.02 -11.77 -11.81
N ASN A 187 2.26 -12.23 -11.63
CA ASN A 187 2.54 -13.63 -11.32
C ASN A 187 2.49 -13.86 -9.81
N LEU A 188 1.44 -14.52 -9.33
CA LEU A 188 1.24 -14.76 -7.90
C LEU A 188 2.17 -15.84 -7.32
N ARG A 189 2.86 -16.61 -8.17
CA ARG A 189 3.76 -17.69 -7.70
C ARG A 189 5.07 -17.15 -7.11
N THR A 190 5.48 -15.96 -7.54
CA THR A 190 6.75 -15.33 -7.15
C THR A 190 6.59 -14.37 -5.98
N ILE A 191 5.46 -14.42 -5.28
CA ILE A 191 5.21 -13.55 -4.13
C ILE A 191 6.00 -14.05 -2.94
N SER A 192 6.77 -13.14 -2.37
CA SER A 192 7.54 -13.36 -1.16
C SER A 192 7.25 -12.26 -0.16
N THR A 193 7.48 -12.54 1.10
CA THR A 193 7.48 -11.53 2.16
C THR A 193 8.90 -11.04 2.33
N VAL A 194 9.09 -9.73 2.39
CA VAL A 194 10.37 -9.09 2.68
C VAL A 194 10.32 -8.50 4.09
N SER A 195 11.35 -8.73 4.90
CA SER A 195 11.38 -8.22 6.27
C SER A 195 12.77 -7.77 6.72
N THR A 196 12.83 -6.76 7.58
CA THR A 196 14.06 -6.27 8.20
C THR A 196 13.80 -5.84 9.64
N SER A 197 14.80 -5.87 10.51
CA SER A 197 14.71 -5.20 11.80
C SER A 197 14.93 -3.70 11.64
N GLY A 198 14.42 -2.91 12.59
CA GLY A 198 14.71 -1.49 12.68
C GLY A 198 16.21 -1.20 12.76
N SER A 199 16.94 -1.96 13.58
CA SER A 199 18.40 -1.85 13.69
C SER A 199 19.11 -2.00 12.35
N GLU A 200 18.78 -3.01 11.54
CA GLU A 200 19.37 -3.22 10.21
C GLU A 200 18.95 -2.10 9.25
N LEU A 201 17.69 -1.67 9.29
CA LEU A 201 17.16 -0.61 8.42
C LEU A 201 17.88 0.72 8.64
N ILE A 202 18.17 1.10 9.90
CA ILE A 202 18.92 2.31 10.26
C ILE A 202 20.32 2.30 9.61
N THR A 203 21.01 1.15 9.58
CA THR A 203 22.34 1.05 8.92
C THR A 203 22.30 1.37 7.42
N ARG A 204 21.12 1.29 6.79
CA ARG A 204 20.90 1.57 5.36
C ARG A 204 20.41 2.99 5.10
N LYS A 205 20.24 3.84 6.12
CA LYS A 205 19.71 5.21 6.01
C LYS A 205 20.39 6.01 4.90
N GLN A 206 21.73 6.12 4.93
CA GLN A 206 22.47 6.91 3.95
C GLN A 206 22.21 6.42 2.51
N ARG A 207 22.21 5.10 2.29
CA ARG A 207 21.91 4.51 0.98
C ARG A 207 20.50 4.84 0.51
N ILE A 208 19.52 4.82 1.40
CA ILE A 208 18.14 5.18 1.08
C ILE A 208 18.07 6.65 0.70
N MET A 209 18.73 7.54 1.45
CA MET A 209 18.82 8.97 1.13
C MET A 209 19.45 9.22 -0.25
N ASP A 210 20.56 8.54 -0.56
CA ASP A 210 21.23 8.66 -1.86
C ASP A 210 20.31 8.24 -3.02
N LEU A 211 19.49 7.20 -2.83
CA LEU A 211 18.52 6.75 -3.83
C LEU A 211 17.38 7.77 -4.02
N VAL A 212 16.89 8.38 -2.94
CA VAL A 212 15.88 9.45 -3.01
C VAL A 212 16.44 10.64 -3.79
N ASN A 213 17.64 11.12 -3.44
CA ASN A 213 18.28 12.25 -4.10
C ASN A 213 18.51 11.99 -5.61
N ARG A 214 18.87 10.76 -5.98
CA ARG A 214 18.99 10.35 -7.40
C ARG A 214 17.66 10.39 -8.15
N LEU A 215 16.57 9.97 -7.51
CA LEU A 215 15.24 10.01 -8.13
C LEU A 215 14.76 11.46 -8.34
N GLU A 216 14.99 12.32 -7.35
CA GLU A 216 14.59 13.73 -7.41
C GLU A 216 15.38 14.53 -8.44
N SER A 217 16.70 14.31 -8.54
CA SER A 217 17.55 14.93 -9.56
C SER A 217 17.26 14.45 -10.99
N THR A 218 16.67 13.26 -11.15
CA THR A 218 16.24 12.75 -12.45
C THR A 218 14.87 13.32 -12.84
N ALA A 219 14.01 13.63 -11.86
CA ALA A 219 12.67 14.17 -12.09
C ALA A 219 12.64 15.68 -12.40
N SER A 220 13.71 16.40 -12.08
CA SER A 220 13.89 17.83 -12.38
C SER A 220 14.50 18.11 -13.77
N ARG A 221 14.77 17.06 -14.56
CA ARG A 221 15.21 17.12 -15.95
C ARG A 221 14.07 16.74 -16.89
#